data_AF-A0A3A2IZ20-F1
#
_entry.id   AF-A0A3A2IZ20-F1
#
_cell.length_a   1.000
_cell.length_b   1.000
_cell.length_c   1.000
_cell.angle_alpha   90.00
_cell.angle_beta   90.00
_cell.angle_gamma   90.00
#
_symmetry.space_group_name_H-M   'P 1'
#
loop_
_entity.id
_entity.type
_entity.pdbx_description
1 polymer ?
#
loop_
_entity_poly.entity_id
_entity_poly.type
_entity_poly.pdbx_seq_one_letter_code
_entity_poly.pdbx_strand_id
1 'polypeptide(L)' 'MVIHLATCLLIGSPPRPSLPHFKAFVESAYGLPVVIGSHPIPQKYMDRHEKLPFWQDNKISEMAKPLLDEAREIKVA' A
#
# COMPACT_ATOMS: atom_id res chain seq x y z
N MET A 1 -16.22 6.30 10.58
CA MET A 1 -15.50 7.14 9.60
C MET A 1 -14.07 6.63 9.53
N VAL A 2 -13.46 6.56 8.34
CA VAL A 2 -12.16 5.91 8.11
C VAL A 2 -11.37 6.71 7.07
N ILE A 3 -10.05 6.77 7.22
CA ILE A 3 -9.16 7.43 6.26
C ILE A 3 -8.50 6.34 5.41
N HIS A 4 -8.66 6.41 4.09
CA HIS A 4 -7.99 5.51 3.16
C HIS A 4 -6.74 6.19 2.59
N LEU A 5 -5.57 5.56 2.75
CA LEU A 5 -4.37 5.99 2.05
C LEU A 5 -4.40 5.46 0.62
N ALA A 6 -4.10 6.32 -0.35
CA ALA A 6 -4.10 5.95 -1.75
C ALA A 6 -3.04 4.86 -2.03
N THR A 7 -3.37 3.88 -2.87
CA THR A 7 -2.46 2.77 -3.19
C THR A 7 -1.18 3.27 -3.86
N CYS A 8 -1.25 4.35 -4.65
CA CYS A 8 -0.08 5.03 -5.21
C CYS A 8 0.90 5.57 -4.17
N LEU A 9 0.49 5.80 -2.92
CA LEU A 9 1.40 6.15 -1.81
C LEU A 9 2.29 4.97 -1.41
N LEU A 10 1.84 3.74 -1.64
CA LEU A 10 2.64 2.52 -1.43
C LEU A 10 3.58 2.24 -2.59
N ILE A 11 3.05 2.37 -3.82
CA ILE A 11 3.70 1.87 -5.04
C ILE A 11 4.41 2.96 -5.88
N GLY A 12 4.23 4.24 -5.53
CA GLY A 12 4.81 5.40 -6.23
C GLY A 12 6.15 5.86 -5.65
N SER A 13 7.04 6.33 -6.52
CA SER A 13 8.35 6.90 -6.15
C SER A 13 8.22 8.41 -5.93
N PRO A 14 8.21 8.85 -4.66
CA PRO A 14 9.24 9.74 -4.11
C PRO A 14 9.84 9.13 -2.82
N PRO A 15 10.82 9.78 -2.15
CA PRO A 15 11.36 9.30 -0.87
C PRO A 15 10.22 9.02 0.12
N ARG A 16 10.06 7.74 0.44
CA ARG A 16 8.89 7.25 1.15
C ARG A 16 9.02 7.61 2.63
N PRO A 17 8.07 8.33 3.25
CA PRO A 17 7.95 8.27 4.70
C PRO A 17 7.73 6.81 5.12
N SER A 18 8.27 6.41 6.27
CA SER A 18 7.97 5.10 6.85
C SER A 18 6.44 4.94 6.93
N LEU A 19 5.85 4.05 6.12
CA LEU A 19 4.39 3.87 6.05
C LEU A 19 3.76 3.59 7.43
N PRO A 20 4.37 2.78 8.32
CA PRO A 20 3.92 2.66 9.71
C PRO A 20 3.90 3.99 10.46
N HIS A 21 4.95 4.81 10.30
CA HIS A 21 5.06 6.10 10.98
C HIS A 21 4.01 7.09 10.46
N PHE A 22 3.81 7.13 9.14
CA PHE A 22 2.81 8.01 8.52
C PHE A 22 1.38 7.61 8.92
N LYS A 23 1.08 6.31 8.95
CA LYS A 23 -0.18 5.78 9.48
C LYS A 23 -0.41 6.27 10.92
N ALA A 24 0.56 6.06 11.81
CA ALA A 24 0.47 6.45 13.21
C ALA A 24 0.30 7.97 13.39
N PHE A 25 1.01 8.77 12.58
CA PHE A 25 0.86 10.22 12.57
C PHE A 25 -0.56 10.66 12.22
N VAL A 26 -1.14 10.12 11.15
CA VAL A 26 -2.50 10.46 10.72
C VAL A 26 -3.53 10.01 11.76
N GLU A 27 -3.39 8.81 12.30
CA GLU A 27 -4.29 8.32 13.37
C GLU A 27 -4.21 9.20 14.62
N SER A 28 -3.01 9.62 15.02
CA SER A 28 -2.82 10.52 16.16
C SER A 28 -3.35 11.93 15.90
N ALA A 29 -3.25 12.44 14.68
CA ALA A 29 -3.67 13.80 14.34
C ALA A 29 -5.20 13.93 14.24
N TYR A 30 -5.88 12.89 13.76
CA TYR A 30 -7.31 12.94 13.44
C TYR A 30 -8.20 12.05 14.32
N GLY A 31 -7.62 11.14 15.11
CA GLY A 31 -8.38 10.20 15.95
C GLY A 31 -9.23 9.19 15.16
N LEU A 32 -8.93 9.00 13.87
CA LEU A 32 -9.66 8.11 12.98
C LEU A 32 -8.77 6.95 12.54
N PRO A 33 -9.34 5.74 12.37
CA PRO A 33 -8.59 4.60 11.86
C PRO A 33 -8.12 4.85 10.43
N VAL A 34 -6.91 4.40 10.12
CA VAL A 34 -6.31 4.50 8.79
C VAL A 34 -6.22 3.12 8.15
N VAL A 35 -6.77 3.00 6.94
CA VAL A 35 -6.68 1.80 6.09
C VAL A 35 -5.74 2.08 4.93
N ILE A 36 -4.90 1.09 4.62
CA ILE A 36 -3.91 1.16 3.57
C ILE A 36 -4.54 0.68 2.25
N GLY A 37 -4.45 1.52 1.22
CA GLY A 37 -5.01 1.25 -0.09
C GLY A 37 -6.44 1.75 -0.24
N SER A 38 -6.70 2.41 -1.36
CA SER A 38 -8.04 2.83 -1.78
C SER A 38 -8.52 2.11 -3.03
N HIS A 39 -7.61 1.46 -3.75
CA HIS A 39 -7.86 0.76 -5.02
C HIS A 39 -6.86 -0.39 -5.18
N PRO A 40 -7.16 -1.40 -6.02
CA PRO A 40 -6.26 -2.54 -6.22
C PRO A 40 -4.91 -2.13 -6.80
N ILE A 41 -3.86 -2.90 -6.49
CA ILE A 41 -2.55 -2.75 -7.12
C ILE A 41 -2.64 -3.30 -8.55
N PRO A 42 -2.35 -2.51 -9.60
CA PRO A 42 -2.46 -3.00 -10.98
C PRO A 42 -1.59 -4.23 -11.23
N GLN A 43 -2.12 -5.25 -11.91
CA GLN A 43 -1.38 -6.48 -12.16
C GLN A 43 -0.07 -6.23 -12.93
N LYS A 44 -0.07 -5.30 -13.90
CA LYS A 44 1.13 -4.89 -14.64
C LYS A 44 2.23 -4.33 -13.72
N TYR A 45 1.87 -3.70 -12.61
CA TYR A 45 2.82 -3.20 -11.62
C TYR A 45 3.43 -4.38 -10.84
N MET A 46 2.60 -5.33 -10.41
CA MET A 46 3.04 -6.55 -9.71
C MET A 46 4.02 -7.35 -10.57
N ASP A 47 3.65 -7.64 -11.82
CA ASP A 47 4.47 -8.45 -12.75
C ASP A 47 5.85 -7.80 -13.01
N ARG A 48 5.93 -6.46 -13.01
CA ARG A 48 7.19 -5.73 -13.17
C ARG A 48 8.05 -5.78 -11.90
N HIS A 49 7.44 -5.72 -10.72
CA HIS A 49 8.13 -5.67 -9.44
C HIS A 49 8.44 -7.04 -8.84
N GLU A 50 7.87 -8.13 -9.37
CA GLU A 50 8.23 -9.51 -9.01
C GLU A 50 9.72 -9.79 -9.27
N LYS A 51 10.29 -9.17 -10.31
CA LYS A 51 11.71 -9.32 -10.69
C LYS A 51 12.66 -8.41 -9.89
N LEU A 52 12.14 -7.60 -8.98
CA LEU A 52 12.90 -6.63 -8.21
C LEU A 52 12.85 -6.98 -6.72
N PRO A 53 13.89 -6.66 -5.92
CA PRO A 53 13.86 -6.88 -4.47
C PRO A 53 12.86 -5.96 -3.73
N PHE A 54 12.01 -5.24 -4.47
CA PHE A 54 11.06 -4.25 -3.95
C PHE A 54 10.18 -4.79 -2.82
N TRP A 55 9.65 -6.00 -2.92
CA TRP A 55 8.79 -6.55 -1.87
C TRP A 55 9.56 -7.13 -0.67
N GLN A 56 10.83 -7.46 -0.84
CA GLN A 56 11.69 -8.01 0.21
C GLN A 56 12.30 -6.90 1.07
N ASP A 57 12.73 -5.81 0.44
CA ASP A 57 13.34 -4.66 1.13
C ASP A 57 12.33 -3.83 1.91
N ASN A 58 11.04 -3.97 1.58
CA ASN A 58 9.97 -3.21 2.17
C ASN A 58 9.22 -4.05 3.20
N LYS A 59 9.41 -3.72 4.49
CA LYS A 59 8.63 -4.25 5.64
C LYS A 59 7.12 -3.92 5.59
N ILE A 60 6.61 -3.55 4.42
CA ILE A 60 5.24 -3.10 4.16
C ILE A 60 4.33 -4.28 3.80
N SER A 61 4.89 -5.42 3.42
CA SER A 61 4.15 -6.60 2.96
C SER A 61 3.06 -7.04 3.95
N GLU A 62 3.30 -6.97 5.26
CA GLU A 62 2.29 -7.30 6.27
C GLU A 62 1.14 -6.28 6.35
N MET A 63 1.44 -4.98 6.21
CA MET A 63 0.42 -3.92 6.26
C MET A 63 -0.39 -3.79 4.97
N ALA A 64 0.24 -4.11 3.83
CA ALA A 64 -0.37 -4.06 2.51
C ALA A 64 -0.89 -5.44 2.05
N LYS A 65 -0.80 -6.46 2.90
CA LYS A 65 -1.28 -7.82 2.64
C LYS A 65 -2.66 -7.89 1.98
N PRO A 66 -3.71 -7.17 2.45
CA PRO A 66 -5.00 -7.20 1.78
C PRO A 66 -4.95 -6.75 0.30
N LEU A 67 -4.08 -5.81 -0.05
CA LEU A 67 -3.89 -5.35 -1.44
C LEU A 67 -3.05 -6.33 -2.26
N LEU A 68 -2.10 -7.01 -1.61
CA LEU A 68 -1.26 -8.03 -2.24
C LEU A 68 -2.03 -9.29 -2.56
N ASP A 69 -2.96 -9.69 -1.68
CA ASP A 69 -3.74 -10.94 -1.78
C ASP A 69 -5.03 -10.79 -2.61
N GLU A 70 -5.35 -9.59 -3.10
CA GLU A 70 -6.51 -9.34 -3.97
C GLU A 70 -6.49 -10.21 -5.25
N ALA A 71 -7.67 -10.68 -5.66
CA ALA A 71 -7.82 -11.52 -6.84
C ALA A 71 -7.35 -10.80 -8.11
N ARG A 72 -6.69 -11.55 -9.01
CA ARG A 72 -6.16 -11.01 -10.28
C ARG A 72 -7.23 -10.31 -11.11
N GLU A 73 -8.46 -10.80 -11.07
CA GLU A 73 -9.62 -10.22 -11.79
C GLU A 73 -9.88 -8.77 -11.35
N ILE A 74 -9.71 -8.47 -10.07
CA ILE A 74 -9.87 -7.12 -9.49
C ILE A 74 -8.71 -6.20 -9.88
N LYS A 75 -7.52 -6.77 -10.11
CA LYS A 75 -6.28 -6.03 -10.46
C LYS A 75 -6.12 -5.75 -11.96
N VAL A 76 -7.00 -6.31 -12.79
CA VAL A 76 -7.00 -6.19 -14.25
C VAL A 76 -8.19 -5.35 -14.76
N ALA A 77 -9.25 -5.22 -13.95
CA ALA A 77 -10.38 -4.31 -14.18
C ALA A 77 -9.93 -2.84 -14.15
#